data_AF-A0A645IJF2-F1
#
_entry.id   AF-A0A645IJF2-F1
#
_cell.length_a   1.000
_cell.length_b   1.000
_cell.length_c   1.000
_cell.angle_alpha   90.00
_cell.angle_beta   90.00
_cell.angle_gamma   90.00
#
_symmetry.space_group_name_H-M   'P 1'
#
loop_
_entity.id
_entity.type
_entity.pdbx_description
1 polymer ?
#
loop_
_entity_poly.entity_id
_entity_poly.type
_entity_poly.pdbx_seq_one_letter_code
_entity_poly.pdbx_strand_id
1 'polypeptide(L)'
;MRAKLINIDYADIIKNINANGVSQAILENVKDELKPYGIEVIDIRSKNIYLPQESQDAVYSRMKSEKEKIAAQHLSLGEKEATQIRAETDKEVKIIISKAQSESERIRGSADAEAAKIYANSYNKDPEFYKFMRTLESYKKTLINKPTIIIPIDSPFAKYLIGKYK
;
A
#
# COMPACT_ATOMS: atom_id res chain seq x y z
N MET A 1 25.14 54.95 19.50
CA MET A 1 24.36 54.44 18.34
C MET A 1 25.01 53.30 17.52
N ARG A 2 26.21 52.76 17.83
CA ARG A 2 26.82 51.67 17.03
C ARG A 2 26.67 50.24 17.61
N ALA A 3 26.20 50.09 18.84
CA ALA A 3 26.33 48.81 19.58
C ALA A 3 25.07 47.90 19.60
N LYS A 4 23.90 48.37 19.13
CA LYS A 4 22.64 47.59 19.20
C LYS A 4 22.12 47.05 17.87
N LEU A 5 22.81 47.33 16.76
CA LEU A 5 22.39 46.91 15.41
C LEU A 5 22.95 45.54 14.98
N ILE A 6 23.81 44.91 15.80
CA ILE A 6 24.54 43.68 15.41
C ILE A 6 23.78 42.40 15.80
N ASN A 7 22.74 42.48 16.64
CA ASN A 7 22.09 41.28 17.19
C ASN A 7 20.70 40.96 16.60
N ILE A 8 20.35 41.54 15.46
CA ILE A 8 19.14 41.15 14.72
C ILE A 8 19.60 40.20 13.62
N ASP A 9 19.18 38.94 13.72
CA ASP A 9 19.53 37.89 12.76
C ASP A 9 19.17 38.36 11.34
N TYR A 10 20.19 38.48 10.47
CA TYR A 10 20.03 38.92 9.10
C TYR A 10 19.08 38.00 8.31
N ALA A 11 18.91 36.74 8.75
CA ALA A 11 17.93 35.81 8.19
C ALA A 11 16.48 36.25 8.46
N ASP A 12 16.20 36.83 9.62
CA ASP A 12 14.85 37.27 10.00
C ASP A 12 14.42 38.53 9.23
N ILE A 13 15.37 39.39 8.86
CA ILE A 13 15.12 40.56 8.01
C ILE A 13 14.68 40.10 6.62
N ILE A 14 15.38 39.14 6.01
CA ILE A 14 15.03 38.63 4.67
C ILE A 14 13.67 37.91 4.69
N LYS A 15 13.37 37.19 5.78
CA LYS A 15 12.10 36.45 5.93
C LYS A 15 10.90 37.38 6.21
N ASN A 16 11.13 38.54 6.82
CA ASN A 16 10.09 39.54 7.17
C ASN A 16 10.09 40.81 6.30
N ILE A 17 10.81 40.85 5.16
CA ILE A 17 10.72 41.98 4.21
C ILE A 17 9.27 42.28 3.76
N ASN A 18 8.37 41.29 3.86
CA ASN A 18 6.94 41.45 3.54
C ASN A 18 6.07 41.90 4.73
N ALA A 19 6.61 42.09 5.93
CA ALA A 19 5.83 42.44 7.10
C ALA A 19 6.27 43.79 7.66
N ASN A 20 5.38 44.78 7.50
CA ASN A 20 5.43 46.14 8.04
C ASN A 20 5.75 46.26 9.56
N GLY A 21 5.91 45.14 10.28
CA GLY A 21 6.16 45.09 11.72
C GLY A 21 7.58 45.42 12.16
N VAL A 22 8.62 45.12 11.35
CA VAL A 22 10.02 45.41 11.74
C VAL A 22 10.28 46.92 11.75
N SER A 23 9.73 47.65 10.78
CA SER A 23 9.82 49.11 10.72
C SER A 23 9.15 49.77 11.93
N GLN A 24 8.01 49.22 12.38
CA GLN A 24 7.24 49.77 13.49
C GLN A 24 7.92 49.57 14.85
N ALA A 25 8.54 48.41 15.07
CA ALA A 25 9.34 48.15 16.28
C ALA A 25 10.58 49.06 16.37
N ILE A 26 11.23 49.35 15.23
CA ILE A 26 12.36 50.28 15.18
C ILE A 26 11.91 51.73 15.43
N LEU A 27 10.75 52.12 14.89
CA LEU A 27 10.18 53.45 15.07
C LEU A 27 9.86 53.78 16.53
N GLU A 28 9.30 52.84 17.30
CA GLU A 28 9.01 53.06 18.73
C GLU A 28 10.29 53.26 19.55
N ASN A 29 11.30 52.42 19.34
CA ASN A 29 12.57 52.52 20.06
C ASN A 29 13.32 53.83 19.76
N VAL A 30 13.26 54.31 18.52
CA VAL A 30 13.92 55.56 18.10
C VAL A 30 13.14 56.79 18.57
N LYS A 31 11.79 56.73 18.61
CA LYS A 31 10.95 57.83 19.11
C LYS A 31 11.19 58.11 20.59
N ASP A 32 11.34 57.08 21.41
CA ASP A 32 11.54 57.27 22.85
C ASP A 32 12.93 57.84 23.20
N GLU A 33 13.94 57.57 22.37
CA GLU A 33 15.30 58.09 22.57
C GLU A 33 15.46 59.56 22.11
N LEU A 34 14.63 60.03 21.17
CA LEU A 34 14.71 61.36 20.57
C LEU A 34 13.72 62.39 21.15
N LYS A 35 12.71 61.95 21.91
CA LYS A 35 11.77 62.83 22.66
C LYS A 35 12.46 63.92 23.51
N PRO A 36 13.56 63.66 24.24
CA PRO A 36 14.24 64.69 25.04
C PRO A 36 14.90 65.80 24.21
N TYR A 37 15.14 65.55 22.92
CA TYR A 37 15.79 66.48 21.99
C TYR A 37 14.80 67.26 21.12
N GLY A 38 13.49 67.07 21.32
CA GLY A 38 12.45 67.80 20.57
C GLY A 38 12.31 67.42 19.10
N ILE A 39 12.82 66.25 18.70
CA ILE A 39 12.81 65.77 17.31
C ILE A 39 11.71 64.73 17.13
N GLU A 40 10.77 64.98 16.22
CA GLU A 40 9.68 64.06 15.87
C GLU A 40 10.00 63.28 14.60
N VAL A 41 10.10 61.95 14.72
CA VAL A 41 10.36 61.05 13.59
C VAL A 41 9.04 60.56 13.01
N ILE A 42 8.70 61.03 11.81
CA ILE A 42 7.42 60.73 11.12
C ILE A 42 7.49 59.40 10.36
N ASP A 43 8.62 59.10 9.72
CA ASP A 43 8.78 57.90 8.88
C ASP A 43 10.27 57.51 8.75
N ILE A 44 10.55 56.20 8.80
CA ILE A 44 11.88 55.61 8.55
C ILE A 44 11.76 54.73 7.30
N ARG A 45 12.34 55.20 6.20
CA ARG A 45 12.45 54.42 4.95
C ARG A 45 13.87 53.90 4.79
N SER A 46 14.02 52.59 4.72
CA SER A 46 15.29 51.94 4.38
C SER A 46 15.59 52.17 2.91
N LYS A 47 16.67 52.90 2.60
CA LYS A 47 17.00 53.31 1.22
C LYS A 47 17.76 52.24 0.43
N ASN A 48 18.52 51.36 1.09
CA ASN A 48 19.11 50.12 0.57
C ASN A 48 19.94 49.44 1.68
N ILE A 49 19.64 48.18 1.99
CA ILE A 49 20.45 47.36 2.91
C ILE A 49 21.48 46.64 2.04
N TYR A 50 22.71 47.18 1.96
CA TYR A 50 23.80 46.44 1.33
C TYR A 50 24.22 45.31 2.28
N LEU A 51 23.82 44.07 2.00
CA LEU A 51 24.44 42.92 2.65
C LEU A 51 25.89 42.82 2.16
N PRO A 52 26.90 42.70 3.05
CA PRO A 52 28.27 42.37 2.65
C PRO A 52 28.26 41.10 1.80
N GLN A 53 28.95 41.07 0.66
CA GLN A 53 28.92 39.94 -0.27
C GLN A 53 29.26 38.60 0.41
N GLU A 54 30.20 38.60 1.36
CA GLU A 54 30.59 37.42 2.16
C GLU A 54 29.42 36.81 2.95
N SER A 55 28.45 37.62 3.39
CA SER A 55 27.26 37.12 4.11
C SER A 55 26.17 36.60 3.17
N GLN A 56 26.12 37.08 1.92
CA GLN A 56 25.12 36.64 0.94
C GLN A 56 25.38 35.19 0.50
N ASP A 57 26.64 34.84 0.25
CA ASP A 57 27.04 33.50 -0.18
C ASP A 57 26.81 32.45 0.91
N ALA A 58 27.10 32.81 2.17
CA ALA A 58 26.86 31.95 3.33
C ALA A 58 25.35 31.68 3.55
N VAL A 59 24.51 32.71 3.43
CA VAL A 59 23.05 32.58 3.57
C VAL A 59 22.45 31.79 2.41
N TYR A 60 22.91 32.04 1.17
CA TYR A 60 22.46 31.28 -0.01
C TYR A 60 22.84 29.79 0.10
N SER A 61 24.07 29.49 0.51
CA SER A 61 24.53 28.12 0.73
C SER A 61 23.71 27.41 1.81
N ARG A 62 23.40 28.11 2.91
CA ARG A 62 22.53 27.57 3.98
C ARG A 62 21.11 27.31 3.47
N MET A 63 20.53 28.22 2.70
CA MET A 63 19.20 28.03 2.11
C MET A 63 19.16 26.84 1.15
N LYS A 64 20.22 26.65 0.34
CA LYS A 64 20.34 25.50 -0.56
C LYS A 64 20.37 24.19 0.22
N SER A 65 21.24 24.08 1.23
CA SER A 65 21.31 22.89 2.07
C SER A 65 20.00 22.60 2.81
N GLU A 66 19.31 23.65 3.29
CA GLU A 66 18.01 23.48 3.95
C GLU A 66 16.95 22.98 2.96
N LYS A 67 16.92 23.50 1.73
CA LYS A 67 16.01 23.02 0.67
C LYS A 67 16.31 21.58 0.27
N GLU A 68 17.57 21.22 0.12
CA GLU A 68 18.00 19.84 -0.17
C GLU A 68 17.59 18.89 0.96
N LYS A 69 17.77 19.30 2.22
CA LYS A 69 17.35 18.52 3.39
C LYS A 69 15.83 18.33 3.43
N ILE A 70 15.05 19.38 3.17
CA ILE A 70 13.59 19.30 3.11
C ILE A 70 13.15 18.35 1.98
N ALA A 71 13.76 18.45 0.79
CA ALA A 71 13.45 17.57 -0.34
C ALA A 71 13.78 16.10 0.00
N ALA A 72 14.95 15.83 0.57
CA ALA A 72 15.36 14.50 1.00
C ALA A 72 14.41 13.92 2.07
N GLN A 73 13.96 14.75 3.01
CA GLN A 73 12.99 14.35 4.02
C GLN A 73 11.63 13.99 3.39
N HIS A 74 11.13 14.78 2.45
CA HIS A 74 9.88 14.47 1.74
C HIS A 74 9.98 13.18 0.92
N LEU A 75 11.10 12.95 0.23
CA LEU A 75 11.33 11.72 -0.52
C LEU A 75 11.34 10.51 0.43
N SER A 76 12.07 10.60 1.55
CA SER A 76 12.12 9.52 2.54
C SER A 76 10.75 9.21 3.15
N LEU A 77 9.95 10.25 3.44
CA LEU A 77 8.57 10.06 3.93
C LEU A 77 7.69 9.39 2.87
N GLY A 78 7.78 9.83 1.61
CA GLY A 78 7.03 9.23 0.51
C GLY A 78 7.41 7.77 0.26
N GLU A 79 8.69 7.43 0.31
CA GLU A 79 9.17 6.05 0.19
C GLU A 79 8.71 5.17 1.35
N LYS A 80 8.76 5.69 2.58
CA LYS A 80 8.27 4.98 3.76
C LYS A 80 6.78 4.69 3.64
N GLU A 81 5.97 5.70 3.31
CA GLU A 81 4.53 5.56 3.17
C GLU A 81 4.17 4.60 2.03
N ALA A 82 4.83 4.71 0.88
CA ALA A 82 4.63 3.80 -0.24
C ALA A 82 5.00 2.35 0.13
N THR A 83 6.08 2.15 0.88
CA THR A 83 6.49 0.81 1.34
C THR A 83 5.49 0.23 2.33
N GLN A 84 4.99 1.05 3.25
CA GLN A 84 3.98 0.65 4.21
C GLN A 84 2.67 0.25 3.53
N ILE A 85 2.18 1.06 2.59
CA ILE A 85 0.96 0.77 1.83
C ILE A 85 1.10 -0.53 1.05
N ARG A 86 2.23 -0.75 0.37
CA ARG A 86 2.48 -2.00 -0.37
C ARG A 86 2.49 -3.21 0.56
N ALA A 87 3.23 -3.14 1.66
CA ALA A 87 3.32 -4.24 2.62
C ALA A 87 1.96 -4.60 3.23
N GLU A 88 1.14 -3.59 3.54
CA GLU A 88 -0.21 -3.78 4.07
C GLU A 88 -1.14 -4.37 3.01
N THR A 89 -1.08 -3.88 1.78
CA THR A 89 -1.85 -4.42 0.65
C THR A 89 -1.48 -5.88 0.38
N ASP A 90 -0.19 -6.21 0.34
CA ASP A 90 0.29 -7.58 0.09
C ASP A 90 -0.19 -8.54 1.19
N LYS A 91 -0.18 -8.08 2.44
CA LYS A 91 -0.71 -8.84 3.57
C LYS A 91 -2.21 -9.08 3.41
N GLU A 92 -3.00 -8.06 3.06
CA GLU A 92 -4.43 -8.19 2.84
C GLU A 92 -4.77 -9.14 1.70
N VAL A 93 -4.10 -9.00 0.56
CA VAL A 93 -4.24 -9.89 -0.60
C VAL A 93 -3.97 -11.34 -0.19
N LYS A 94 -2.89 -11.58 0.55
CA LYS A 94 -2.56 -12.93 1.02
C LYS A 94 -3.63 -13.48 1.94
N ILE A 95 -4.16 -12.68 2.87
CA ILE A 95 -5.24 -13.09 3.78
C ILE A 95 -6.51 -13.44 2.98
N ILE A 96 -6.88 -12.62 1.99
CA ILE A 96 -8.07 -12.86 1.16
C ILE A 96 -7.92 -14.17 0.38
N ILE A 97 -6.77 -14.37 -0.27
CA ILE A 97 -6.50 -15.60 -1.02
C ILE A 97 -6.53 -16.82 -0.10
N SER A 98 -5.86 -16.76 1.04
CA SER A 98 -5.85 -17.88 2.00
C SER A 98 -7.24 -18.19 2.56
N LYS A 99 -8.06 -17.16 2.85
CA LYS A 99 -9.46 -17.35 3.28
C LYS A 99 -10.29 -17.99 2.16
N ALA A 100 -10.15 -17.52 0.93
CA ALA A 100 -10.87 -18.07 -0.22
C ALA A 100 -10.48 -19.54 -0.48
N GLN A 101 -9.20 -19.86 -0.39
CA GLN A 101 -8.71 -21.24 -0.52
C GLN A 101 -9.22 -22.14 0.60
N SER A 102 -9.10 -21.69 1.86
CA SER A 102 -9.59 -22.44 3.01
C SER A 102 -11.10 -22.71 2.92
N GLU A 103 -11.88 -21.72 2.51
CA GLU A 103 -13.32 -21.87 2.34
C GLU A 103 -13.66 -22.81 1.18
N SER A 104 -12.94 -22.71 0.06
CA SER A 104 -13.09 -23.63 -1.07
C SER A 104 -12.81 -25.08 -0.67
N GLU A 105 -11.72 -25.32 0.06
CA GLU A 105 -11.38 -26.65 0.58
C GLU A 105 -12.42 -27.17 1.57
N ARG A 106 -12.94 -26.30 2.44
CA ARG A 106 -14.01 -26.66 3.39
C ARG A 106 -15.28 -27.08 2.66
N ILE A 107 -15.71 -26.30 1.65
CA ILE A 107 -16.89 -26.61 0.84
C ILE A 107 -16.67 -27.92 0.09
N ARG A 108 -15.51 -28.10 -0.54
CA ARG A 108 -15.17 -29.32 -1.27
C ARG A 108 -15.15 -30.54 -0.37
N GLY A 109 -14.53 -30.45 0.82
CA GLY A 109 -14.51 -31.52 1.80
C GLY A 109 -15.92 -31.87 2.31
N SER A 110 -16.78 -30.87 2.51
CA SER A 110 -18.18 -31.10 2.90
C SER A 110 -18.96 -31.81 1.78
N ALA A 111 -18.77 -31.37 0.53
CA ALA A 111 -19.40 -31.97 -0.65
C ALA A 111 -18.93 -33.41 -0.87
N ASP A 112 -17.63 -33.68 -0.72
CA ASP A 112 -17.06 -35.03 -0.85
C ASP A 112 -17.59 -35.95 0.26
N ALA A 113 -17.71 -35.45 1.50
CA ALA A 113 -18.30 -36.20 2.60
C ALA A 113 -19.79 -36.51 2.38
N GLU A 114 -20.56 -35.53 1.88
CA GLU A 114 -21.97 -35.73 1.54
C GLU A 114 -22.15 -36.71 0.38
N ALA A 115 -21.35 -36.57 -0.68
CA ALA A 115 -21.32 -37.52 -1.78
C ALA A 115 -20.99 -38.93 -1.29
N ALA A 116 -19.95 -39.10 -0.48
CA ALA A 116 -19.58 -40.39 0.11
C ALA A 116 -20.72 -40.99 0.95
N LYS A 117 -21.43 -40.17 1.73
CA LYS A 117 -22.61 -40.58 2.50
C LYS A 117 -23.75 -41.04 1.60
N ILE A 118 -24.06 -40.30 0.54
CA ILE A 118 -25.08 -40.68 -0.45
C ILE A 118 -24.68 -41.98 -1.16
N TYR A 119 -23.40 -42.12 -1.53
CA TYR A 119 -22.87 -43.35 -2.12
C TYR A 119 -22.99 -44.53 -1.18
N ALA A 120 -22.61 -44.40 0.09
CA ALA A 120 -22.73 -45.46 1.09
C ALA A 120 -24.19 -45.85 1.35
N ASN A 121 -25.09 -44.87 1.43
CA ASN A 121 -26.53 -45.11 1.59
C ASN A 121 -27.14 -45.80 0.37
N SER A 122 -26.71 -45.44 -0.83
CA SER A 122 -27.15 -46.08 -2.07
C SER A 122 -26.60 -47.51 -2.20
N TYR A 123 -25.34 -47.71 -1.78
CA TYR A 123 -24.71 -49.04 -1.74
C TYR A 123 -25.47 -50.01 -0.83
N ASN A 124 -25.90 -49.54 0.35
CA ASN A 124 -26.67 -50.35 1.29
C ASN A 124 -28.08 -50.73 0.79
N LYS A 125 -28.63 -50.03 -0.22
CA LYS A 125 -29.97 -50.33 -0.76
C LYS A 125 -29.95 -51.49 -1.75
N ASP A 126 -28.98 -51.55 -2.66
CA ASP A 126 -28.79 -52.67 -3.59
C ASP A 126 -27.33 -52.72 -4.12
N PRO A 127 -26.49 -53.62 -3.59
CA PRO A 127 -25.10 -53.77 -4.03
C PRO A 127 -24.94 -54.25 -5.49
N GLU A 128 -25.89 -55.02 -6.04
CA GLU A 128 -25.80 -55.57 -7.38
C GLU A 128 -26.19 -54.53 -8.45
N PHE A 129 -27.21 -53.72 -8.19
CA PHE A 129 -27.57 -52.58 -9.06
C PHE A 129 -26.44 -51.54 -9.15
N TYR A 130 -25.73 -51.31 -8.05
CA TYR A 130 -24.57 -50.40 -8.03
C TYR A 130 -23.39 -50.91 -8.89
N LYS A 131 -23.02 -52.20 -8.75
CA LYS A 131 -21.96 -52.81 -9.58
C LYS A 131 -22.30 -52.68 -11.06
N PHE A 132 -23.56 -52.88 -11.42
CA PHE A 132 -24.05 -52.67 -12.78
C PHE A 132 -23.89 -51.21 -13.24
N MET A 133 -24.41 -50.24 -12.50
CA MET A 133 -24.36 -48.82 -12.88
C MET A 133 -22.92 -48.27 -12.96
N ARG A 134 -22.05 -48.65 -12.02
CA ARG A 134 -20.63 -48.26 -12.03
C ARG A 134 -19.86 -48.86 -13.21
N THR A 135 -20.23 -50.08 -13.61
CA THR A 135 -19.66 -50.71 -14.79
C THR A 135 -20.10 -49.98 -16.07
N LEU A 136 -21.38 -49.57 -16.16
CA LEU A 136 -21.89 -48.74 -17.27
C LEU A 136 -21.24 -47.35 -17.36
N GLU A 137 -21.02 -46.67 -16.23
CA GLU A 137 -20.30 -45.40 -16.23
C GLU A 137 -18.84 -45.56 -16.69
N SER A 138 -18.19 -46.65 -16.28
CA SER A 138 -16.84 -46.97 -16.71
C SER A 138 -16.79 -47.23 -18.22
N TYR A 139 -17.77 -47.96 -18.77
CA TYR A 139 -17.93 -48.10 -20.22
C TYR A 139 -18.10 -46.74 -20.90
N LYS A 140 -18.97 -45.88 -20.37
CA LYS A 140 -19.18 -44.54 -20.93
C LYS A 140 -17.90 -43.71 -20.97
N LYS A 141 -17.02 -43.80 -19.96
CA LYS A 141 -15.73 -43.07 -19.94
C LYS A 141 -14.67 -43.69 -20.84
N THR A 142 -14.60 -45.02 -20.88
CA THR A 142 -13.55 -45.74 -21.62
C THR A 142 -13.84 -45.80 -23.12
N LEU A 143 -15.10 -45.86 -23.55
CA LEU A 143 -15.46 -45.99 -24.97
C LEU A 143 -15.48 -44.66 -25.77
N ILE A 144 -15.18 -43.51 -25.15
CA ILE A 144 -15.27 -42.17 -25.80
C ILE A 144 -14.42 -42.07 -27.08
N ASN A 145 -13.31 -42.80 -27.18
CA ASN A 145 -12.38 -42.74 -28.31
C ASN A 145 -12.24 -44.07 -29.10
N LYS A 146 -13.25 -44.95 -29.05
CA LYS A 146 -13.21 -46.28 -29.71
C LYS A 146 -11.92 -47.10 -29.43
N PRO A 147 -11.42 -47.20 -28.18
CA PRO A 147 -10.26 -48.03 -27.92
C PRO A 147 -10.57 -49.51 -28.16
N THR A 148 -9.59 -50.25 -28.68
CA THR A 148 -9.65 -51.71 -28.69
C THR A 148 -9.29 -52.20 -27.29
N ILE A 149 -10.27 -52.70 -26.54
CA ILE A 149 -10.08 -53.20 -25.17
C ILE A 149 -10.07 -54.73 -25.22
N ILE A 150 -8.95 -55.34 -24.83
CA ILE A 150 -8.83 -56.80 -24.70
C ILE A 150 -9.15 -57.15 -23.24
N ILE A 151 -10.26 -57.85 -23.02
CA ILE A 151 -10.75 -58.20 -21.68
C ILE A 151 -10.94 -59.72 -21.64
N PRO A 152 -10.42 -60.42 -20.61
CA PRO A 152 -10.73 -61.83 -20.40
C PRO A 152 -12.23 -62.06 -20.21
N ILE A 153 -12.77 -63.14 -20.80
CA ILE A 153 -14.20 -63.50 -20.75
C ILE A 153 -14.71 -63.69 -19.30
N ASP A 154 -13.82 -64.03 -18.38
CA ASP A 154 -14.11 -64.29 -16.96
C ASP A 154 -14.10 -63.02 -16.09
N SER A 155 -13.76 -61.86 -16.67
CA SER A 155 -13.67 -60.61 -15.94
C SER A 155 -15.06 -60.10 -15.52
N PRO A 156 -15.23 -59.57 -14.30
CA PRO A 156 -16.45 -58.86 -13.89
C PRO A 156 -16.85 -57.73 -14.86
N PHE A 157 -15.86 -57.16 -15.55
CA PHE A 157 -16.04 -56.12 -16.55
C PHE A 157 -16.58 -56.63 -17.90
N ALA A 158 -16.48 -57.94 -18.18
CA ALA A 158 -17.03 -58.54 -19.39
C ALA A 158 -18.44 -59.13 -19.16
N LYS A 159 -18.79 -59.40 -17.90
CA LYS A 159 -20.06 -60.02 -17.46
C LYS A 159 -21.31 -59.34 -18.07
N TYR A 160 -21.35 -58.01 -18.09
CA TYR A 160 -22.50 -57.25 -18.60
C TYR A 160 -22.46 -57.01 -20.12
N LEU A 161 -21.31 -57.15 -20.78
CA LEU A 161 -21.17 -57.04 -22.24
C LEU A 161 -21.56 -58.34 -22.97
N ILE A 162 -21.34 -59.49 -22.32
CA ILE A 162 -21.53 -60.83 -22.90
C ILE A 162 -22.98 -61.33 -22.71
N GLY A 163 -23.83 -60.58 -22.01
CA GLY A 163 -25.28 -60.87 -21.90
C GLY A 163 -25.64 -62.19 -21.19
N LYS A 164 -24.68 -62.88 -20.56
CA LYS A 164 -24.96 -64.11 -19.80
C LYS A 164 -25.60 -63.78 -18.45
N TYR A 165 -26.92 -63.60 -18.49
CA TYR A 165 -27.77 -63.79 -17.32
C TYR A 165 -27.86 -65.28 -17.01
N LYS A 166 -27.63 -65.64 -15.75
CA LYS A 166 -27.92 -66.96 -15.20
C LYS A 166 -29.01 -66.79 -14.15
#